data_AF-A0A5B0E015-F1
#
_entry.id   AF-A0A5B0E015-F1
#
_cell.length_a   1.000
_cell.length_b   1.000
_cell.length_c   1.000
_cell.angle_alpha   90.00
_cell.angle_beta   90.00
_cell.angle_gamma   90.00
#
_symmetry.space_group_name_H-M   'P 1'
#
loop_
_entity.id
_entity.type
_entity.pdbx_description
1 polymer ?
#
loop_
_entity_poly.entity_id
_entity_poly.type
_entity_poly.pdbx_seq_one_letter_code
_entity_poly.pdbx_strand_id
1 'polypeptide(L)'
;MSRFSKPALALALAIVPFFLFLGTTNLVTVNGEVVSDNRFNLGGLIMAIVGLVIVFGVLRPSAPKDAARKGLAAVAGILCLVQVANSVDAIRVEPLDWVMPDRHLPELQYSGLADNDAIYLTAKNPEFYREVLTREKGDVLGRARQHQAYADLCHGGRYRTDLERAAQMPDYFDAGELAEIEQRASTAAQSAPSECSTARSNQLMGKSVDELNRKMDLFDRLEAEYLAFIG
;
A
#
# COMPACT_ATOMS: atom_id res chain seq x y z
N MET A 1 16.28 -8.25 43.45
CA MET A 1 15.79 -7.87 42.10
C MET A 1 16.57 -6.66 41.60
N SER A 2 16.98 -6.67 40.32
CA SER A 2 17.75 -5.56 39.71
C SER A 2 16.96 -4.24 39.75
N ARG A 3 17.68 -3.11 39.87
CA ARG A 3 17.09 -1.75 39.92
C ARG A 3 16.14 -1.44 38.76
N PHE A 4 16.34 -2.11 37.61
CA PHE A 4 15.56 -1.91 36.39
C PHE A 4 14.57 -3.05 36.08
N SER A 5 14.49 -4.10 36.89
CA SER A 5 13.63 -5.25 36.59
C SER A 5 12.16 -4.85 36.40
N LYS A 6 11.62 -3.95 37.24
CA LYS A 6 10.23 -3.51 37.15
C LYS A 6 9.96 -2.63 35.91
N PRO A 7 10.73 -1.55 35.66
CA PRO A 7 10.58 -0.78 34.42
C PRO A 7 10.79 -1.62 33.15
N ALA A 8 11.78 -2.52 33.13
CA ALA A 8 12.03 -3.37 31.97
C ALA A 8 10.87 -4.34 31.71
N LEU A 9 10.28 -4.91 32.76
CA LEU A 9 9.08 -5.74 32.63
C LEU A 9 7.89 -4.93 32.09
N ALA A 10 7.66 -3.72 32.61
CA ALA A 10 6.59 -2.85 32.11
C ALA A 10 6.81 -2.48 30.63
N LEU A 11 8.06 -2.23 30.24
CA LEU A 11 8.41 -1.97 28.84
C LEU A 11 8.14 -3.18 27.94
N ALA A 12 8.52 -4.39 28.39
CA ALA A 12 8.24 -5.61 27.66
C ALA A 12 6.73 -5.85 27.49
N LEU A 13 5.95 -5.64 28.55
CA LEU A 13 4.47 -5.73 28.51
C LEU A 13 3.84 -4.68 27.59
N ALA A 14 4.49 -3.54 27.38
CA ALA A 14 4.03 -2.52 26.44
C ALA A 14 4.39 -2.85 24.99
N ILE A 15 5.56 -3.45 24.73
CA ILE A 15 6.07 -3.67 23.36
C ILE A 15 5.61 -4.99 22.76
N VAL A 16 5.69 -6.09 23.52
CA VAL A 16 5.39 -7.45 23.03
C VAL A 16 4.00 -7.56 22.38
N PRO A 17 2.92 -6.95 22.91
CA PRO A 17 1.60 -7.11 22.33
C PRO A 17 1.40 -6.45 20.97
N PHE A 18 2.27 -5.54 20.54
CA PHE A 18 2.24 -5.04 19.16
C PHE A 18 2.62 -6.12 18.14
N PHE A 19 3.34 -7.16 18.57
CA PHE A 19 3.72 -8.30 17.74
C PHE A 19 2.83 -9.53 17.98
N LEU A 20 2.14 -9.59 19.12
CA LEU A 20 1.26 -10.69 19.49
C LEU A 20 -0.20 -10.20 19.52
N PHE A 21 -0.94 -10.50 18.46
CA PHE A 21 -2.38 -10.29 18.46
C PHE A 21 -3.08 -11.44 19.17
N LEU A 22 -3.65 -11.16 20.34
CA LEU A 22 -4.47 -12.09 21.11
C LEU A 22 -5.85 -11.46 21.30
N GLY A 23 -6.71 -11.63 20.29
CA GLY A 23 -7.92 -10.82 20.17
C GLY A 23 -8.93 -11.35 19.16
N THR A 24 -9.93 -10.52 18.88
CA THR A 24 -10.97 -10.78 17.88
C THR A 24 -10.93 -9.72 16.79
N THR A 25 -11.26 -10.13 15.57
CA THR A 25 -11.41 -9.24 14.42
C THR A 25 -12.84 -9.36 13.91
N ASN A 26 -13.53 -8.23 13.75
CA ASN A 26 -14.87 -8.16 13.20
C ASN A 26 -14.81 -7.44 11.85
N LEU A 27 -15.09 -8.17 10.78
CA LEU A 27 -15.18 -7.65 9.42
C LEU A 27 -16.64 -7.50 9.05
N VAL A 28 -17.03 -6.29 8.64
CA VAL A 28 -18.35 -6.01 8.08
C VAL A 28 -18.18 -5.75 6.59
N THR A 29 -18.81 -6.60 5.78
CA THR A 29 -18.83 -6.47 4.32
C THR A 29 -20.20 -6.03 3.82
N VAL A 30 -20.23 -5.08 2.89
CA VAL A 30 -21.44 -4.67 2.14
C VAL A 30 -21.14 -4.85 0.65
N ASN A 31 -21.96 -5.62 -0.06
CA ASN A 31 -21.74 -5.94 -1.48
C ASN A 31 -20.37 -6.57 -1.80
N GLY A 32 -19.81 -7.34 -0.87
CA GLY A 32 -18.47 -7.94 -1.02
C GLY A 32 -17.30 -7.00 -0.72
N GLU A 33 -17.57 -5.73 -0.39
CA GLU A 33 -16.57 -4.75 0.01
C GLU A 33 -16.51 -4.63 1.53
N VAL A 34 -15.32 -4.67 2.12
CA VAL A 34 -15.12 -4.49 3.57
C VAL A 34 -15.31 -3.02 3.91
N VAL A 35 -16.41 -2.69 4.59
CA VAL A 35 -16.76 -1.30 4.99
C VAL A 35 -16.37 -0.99 6.43
N SER A 36 -16.15 -2.01 7.25
CA SER A 36 -15.62 -1.85 8.60
C SER A 36 -14.76 -3.07 8.96
N ASP A 37 -13.56 -2.81 9.46
CA ASP A 37 -12.68 -3.79 10.08
C ASP A 37 -12.42 -3.27 11.49
N ASN A 38 -12.94 -3.95 12.52
CA ASN A 38 -12.71 -3.59 13.92
C ASN A 38 -11.88 -4.69 14.60
N ARG A 39 -10.76 -4.31 15.24
CA ARG A 39 -9.86 -5.25 15.91
C ARG A 39 -9.80 -5.00 17.41
N PHE A 40 -10.01 -6.03 18.22
CA PHE A 40 -9.91 -5.92 19.67
C PHE A 40 -8.83 -6.86 20.21
N ASN A 41 -7.66 -6.32 20.56
CA ASN A 41 -6.54 -7.09 21.14
C ASN A 41 -6.64 -7.14 22.67
N LEU A 42 -7.49 -8.05 23.17
CA LEU A 42 -7.74 -8.25 24.59
C LEU A 42 -6.46 -8.57 25.38
N GLY A 43 -5.58 -9.41 24.83
CA GLY A 43 -4.31 -9.76 25.46
C GLY A 43 -3.41 -8.53 25.63
N GLY A 44 -3.29 -7.70 24.60
CA GLY A 44 -2.57 -6.43 24.67
C GLY A 44 -3.16 -5.45 25.68
N LEU A 45 -4.50 -5.41 25.80
CA LEU A 45 -5.18 -4.55 26.78
C LEU A 45 -4.83 -4.95 28.22
N ILE A 46 -4.91 -6.26 28.53
CA ILE A 46 -4.58 -6.78 29.86
C ILE A 46 -3.11 -6.51 30.18
N MET A 47 -2.19 -6.80 29.25
CA MET A 47 -0.76 -6.55 29.45
C MET A 47 -0.45 -5.07 29.68
N ALA A 48 -1.09 -4.17 28.94
CA ALA A 48 -0.93 -2.74 29.12
C ALA A 48 -1.44 -2.27 30.50
N ILE A 49 -2.59 -2.77 30.96
CA ILE A 49 -3.12 -2.45 32.30
C ILE A 49 -2.15 -2.91 33.40
N VAL A 50 -1.62 -4.14 33.30
CA VAL A 50 -0.61 -4.64 34.26
C VAL A 50 0.66 -3.78 34.22
N GLY A 51 1.12 -3.41 33.03
CA GLY A 51 2.24 -2.50 32.83
C GLY A 51 2.02 -1.14 33.52
N LEU A 52 0.84 -0.55 33.38
CA LEU A 52 0.47 0.72 34.03
C LEU A 52 0.48 0.62 35.56
N VAL A 53 -0.02 -0.49 36.13
CA VAL A 53 0.05 -0.73 37.58
C VAL A 53 1.50 -0.77 38.07
N ILE A 54 2.40 -1.42 37.32
CA ILE A 54 3.83 -1.45 37.62
C ILE A 54 4.43 -0.03 37.54
N VAL A 55 4.13 0.71 36.47
CA VAL A 55 4.61 2.09 36.25
C VAL A 55 4.17 3.00 37.41
N PHE A 56 2.90 2.96 37.81
CA PHE A 56 2.39 3.71 38.95
C PHE A 56 3.17 3.38 40.24
N GLY A 57 3.41 2.09 40.49
CA GLY A 57 4.21 1.64 41.63
C GLY A 57 5.67 2.12 41.61
N VAL A 58 6.25 2.37 40.43
CA VAL A 58 7.63 2.90 40.27
C VAL A 58 7.66 4.42 40.35
N LEU A 59 6.66 5.12 39.80
CA LEU A 59 6.61 6.57 39.76
C LEU A 59 6.11 7.22 41.06
N ARG A 60 5.44 6.44 41.93
CA ARG A 60 4.90 6.93 43.20
C ARG A 60 5.92 7.75 44.02
N PRO A 61 5.49 8.81 44.73
CA PRO A 61 6.40 9.67 45.50
C PRO A 61 7.24 8.93 46.54
N SER A 62 6.69 7.85 47.12
CA SER A 62 7.36 7.01 48.13
C SER A 62 8.35 5.98 47.55
N ALA A 63 8.52 5.91 46.22
CA ALA A 63 9.52 5.07 45.59
C ALA A 63 10.90 5.74 45.57
N PRO A 64 12.00 4.96 45.44
CA PRO A 64 13.34 5.51 45.34
C PRO A 64 13.46 6.63 44.28
N LYS A 65 14.19 7.70 44.61
CA LYS A 65 14.35 8.91 43.77
C LYS A 65 15.32 8.74 42.57
N ASP A 66 15.48 7.52 42.08
CA ASP A 66 16.34 7.22 40.92
C ASP A 66 15.70 7.79 39.64
N ALA A 67 16.31 8.85 39.11
CA ALA A 67 15.81 9.55 37.93
C ALA A 67 15.82 8.66 36.68
N ALA A 68 16.85 7.81 36.49
CA ALA A 68 16.93 6.92 35.33
C ALA A 68 15.83 5.86 35.38
N ARG A 69 15.60 5.29 36.56
CA ARG A 69 14.51 4.33 36.78
C ARG A 69 13.12 4.96 36.53
N LYS A 70 12.91 6.19 37.00
CA LYS A 70 11.65 6.93 36.77
C LYS A 70 11.47 7.31 35.30
N GLY A 71 12.53 7.75 34.62
CA GLY A 71 12.52 8.03 33.19
C GLY A 71 12.11 6.82 32.36
N LEU A 72 12.73 5.66 32.61
CA LEU A 72 12.37 4.43 31.92
C LEU A 72 10.92 3.99 32.20
N ALA A 73 10.45 4.13 33.45
CA ALA A 73 9.06 3.85 33.80
C ALA A 73 8.07 4.81 33.13
N ALA A 74 8.43 6.09 32.95
CA ALA A 74 7.60 7.05 32.24
C ALA A 74 7.45 6.69 30.76
N VAL A 75 8.54 6.32 30.08
CA VAL A 75 8.50 5.84 28.69
C VAL A 75 7.63 4.58 28.57
N ALA A 76 7.81 3.60 29.46
CA ALA A 76 6.96 2.41 29.49
C ALA A 76 5.48 2.76 29.70
N GLY A 77 5.19 3.74 30.56
CA GLY A 77 3.82 4.24 30.78
C GLY A 77 3.19 4.82 29.52
N ILE A 78 3.92 5.64 28.76
CA ILE A 78 3.46 6.18 27.47
C ILE A 78 3.16 5.05 26.49
N LEU A 79 4.07 4.09 26.35
CA LEU A 79 3.88 2.94 25.46
C LEU A 79 2.67 2.08 25.88
N CYS A 80 2.43 1.88 27.18
CA CYS A 80 1.23 1.20 27.64
C CYS A 80 -0.05 1.97 27.27
N LEU A 81 -0.06 3.30 27.32
CA LEU A 81 -1.23 4.10 26.90
C LEU A 81 -1.48 3.97 25.39
N VAL A 82 -0.41 4.03 24.58
CA VAL A 82 -0.50 3.78 23.12
C VAL A 82 -1.03 2.36 22.87
N GLN A 83 -0.55 1.37 23.62
CA GLN A 83 -1.02 -0.01 23.51
C GLN A 83 -2.50 -0.15 23.90
N VAL A 84 -2.99 0.55 24.93
CA VAL A 84 -4.43 0.57 25.27
C VAL A 84 -5.25 1.11 24.11
N ALA A 85 -4.85 2.25 23.55
CA ALA A 85 -5.55 2.85 22.41
C ALA A 85 -5.52 1.93 21.18
N ASN A 86 -4.38 1.29 20.89
CA ASN A 86 -4.24 0.32 19.81
C ASN A 86 -5.08 -0.95 20.03
N SER A 87 -5.14 -1.45 21.27
CA SER A 87 -5.89 -2.65 21.62
C SER A 87 -7.41 -2.51 21.49
N VAL A 88 -7.93 -1.28 21.54
CA VAL A 88 -9.37 -0.98 21.35
C VAL A 88 -9.67 -0.41 19.97
N ASP A 89 -8.72 -0.48 19.03
CA ASP A 89 -8.80 0.09 17.67
C ASP A 89 -9.05 1.60 17.61
N ALA A 90 -8.73 2.34 18.69
CA ALA A 90 -8.81 3.81 18.67
C ALA A 90 -7.69 4.44 17.83
N ILE A 91 -6.54 3.76 17.75
CA ILE A 91 -5.43 4.06 16.83
C ILE A 91 -4.94 2.74 16.23
N ARG A 92 -4.35 2.77 15.04
CA ARG A 92 -3.67 1.60 14.45
C ARG A 92 -2.17 1.83 14.39
N VAL A 93 -1.45 1.05 15.17
CA VAL A 93 0.02 1.03 15.16
C VAL A 93 0.44 -0.40 14.86
N GLU A 94 0.92 -0.62 13.64
CA GLU A 94 1.54 -1.87 13.23
C GLU A 94 3.03 -1.60 13.05
N PRO A 95 3.91 -1.98 14.00
CA PRO A 95 5.34 -1.64 13.93
C PRO A 95 6.02 -2.19 12.68
N LEU A 96 5.50 -3.30 12.16
CA LEU A 96 5.99 -3.90 10.94
C LEU A 96 5.72 -3.02 9.72
N ASP A 97 4.74 -2.12 9.75
CA ASP A 97 4.50 -1.18 8.65
C ASP A 97 5.58 -0.08 8.61
N TRP A 98 6.36 0.13 9.67
CA TRP A 98 7.51 1.05 9.62
C TRP A 98 8.71 0.45 8.90
N VAL A 99 8.85 -0.87 8.91
CA VAL A 99 9.98 -1.60 8.30
C VAL A 99 9.58 -2.20 6.95
N MET A 100 8.35 -2.68 6.85
CA MET A 100 7.73 -3.32 5.69
C MET A 100 6.33 -2.74 5.46
N PRO A 101 6.23 -1.45 5.11
CA PRO A 101 4.95 -0.75 4.92
C PRO A 101 4.03 -1.38 3.87
N ASP A 102 4.60 -2.16 2.94
CA ASP A 102 3.86 -2.79 1.86
C ASP A 102 3.61 -4.30 2.08
N ARG A 103 3.86 -4.83 3.30
CA ARG A 103 3.69 -6.25 3.62
C ARG A 103 2.27 -6.79 3.42
N HIS A 104 1.29 -5.89 3.44
CA HIS A 104 -0.13 -6.20 3.25
C HIS A 104 -0.59 -6.03 1.81
N LEU A 105 0.28 -5.54 0.92
CA LEU A 105 -0.07 -5.44 -0.47
C LEU A 105 -0.26 -6.84 -1.06
N PRO A 106 -1.26 -7.03 -1.94
CA PRO A 106 -1.47 -8.31 -2.59
C PRO A 106 -0.26 -8.68 -3.45
N GLU A 107 0.01 -9.98 -3.54
CA GLU A 107 0.98 -10.53 -4.48
C GLU A 107 0.50 -10.29 -5.92
N LEU A 108 1.40 -9.81 -6.78
CA LEU A 108 1.11 -9.62 -8.20
C LEU A 108 0.99 -10.99 -8.86
N GLN A 109 -0.08 -11.20 -9.61
CA GLN A 109 -0.36 -12.49 -10.25
C GLN A 109 0.12 -12.52 -11.70
N TYR A 110 0.32 -11.36 -12.32
CA TYR A 110 0.72 -11.28 -13.70
C TYR A 110 2.21 -11.59 -13.86
N SER A 111 2.53 -12.60 -14.69
CA SER A 111 3.89 -13.07 -14.96
C SER A 111 4.34 -12.88 -16.41
N GLY A 112 3.52 -12.24 -17.23
CA GLY A 112 3.75 -12.04 -18.66
C GLY A 112 2.62 -12.61 -19.51
N LEU A 113 2.59 -12.24 -20.79
CA LEU A 113 1.66 -12.81 -21.77
C LEU A 113 2.10 -14.21 -22.20
N ALA A 114 1.16 -15.13 -22.35
CA ALA A 114 1.43 -16.42 -22.98
C ALA A 114 1.72 -16.23 -24.48
N ASP A 115 2.44 -17.15 -25.12
CA ASP A 115 2.80 -17.04 -26.55
C ASP A 115 1.56 -16.94 -27.47
N ASN A 116 0.43 -17.51 -27.04
CA ASN A 116 -0.84 -17.51 -27.77
C ASN A 116 -1.79 -16.37 -27.40
N ASP A 117 -1.43 -15.48 -26.47
CA ASP A 117 -2.22 -14.28 -26.16
C ASP A 117 -2.12 -13.27 -27.30
N ALA A 118 -3.07 -13.32 -28.24
CA ALA A 118 -3.12 -12.42 -29.38
C ALA A 118 -4.17 -11.32 -29.19
N ILE A 119 -3.87 -10.12 -29.70
CA ILE A 119 -4.88 -9.08 -29.89
C ILE A 119 -5.52 -9.29 -31.25
N TYR A 120 -6.80 -9.66 -31.25
CA TYR A 120 -7.57 -9.77 -32.49
C TYR A 120 -8.07 -8.38 -32.91
N LEU A 121 -7.37 -7.78 -33.86
CA LEU A 121 -7.87 -6.59 -34.55
C LEU A 121 -8.94 -6.97 -35.57
N THR A 122 -10.04 -6.23 -35.58
CA THR A 122 -11.17 -6.41 -36.52
C THR A 122 -10.81 -5.99 -37.94
N ALA A 123 -9.94 -4.99 -38.09
CA ALA A 123 -9.39 -4.56 -39.37
C ALA A 123 -7.86 -4.53 -39.28
N LYS A 124 -7.18 -4.96 -40.36
CA LYS A 124 -5.72 -4.93 -40.46
C LYS A 124 -5.30 -3.94 -41.55
N ASN A 125 -5.29 -2.66 -41.20
CA ASN A 125 -4.75 -1.59 -42.03
C ASN A 125 -3.97 -0.60 -41.14
N PRO A 126 -3.01 0.18 -41.70
CA PRO A 126 -2.14 1.04 -40.93
C PRO A 126 -2.89 2.08 -40.09
N GLU A 127 -3.95 2.67 -40.64
CA GLU A 127 -4.73 3.71 -39.97
C GLU A 127 -5.41 3.15 -38.71
N PHE A 128 -5.97 1.94 -38.80
CA PHE A 128 -6.59 1.26 -37.68
C PHE A 128 -5.58 0.83 -36.61
N TYR A 129 -4.40 0.35 -37.00
CA TYR A 129 -3.32 0.07 -36.05
C TYR A 129 -2.93 1.34 -35.28
N ARG A 130 -2.74 2.46 -35.98
CA ARG A 130 -2.39 3.75 -35.36
C ARG A 130 -3.46 4.25 -34.38
N GLU A 131 -4.73 4.15 -34.75
CA GLU A 131 -5.85 4.49 -33.86
C GLU A 131 -5.83 3.65 -32.57
N VAL A 132 -5.68 2.32 -32.70
CA VAL A 132 -5.66 1.43 -31.54
C VAL A 132 -4.40 1.64 -30.68
N LEU A 133 -3.23 1.81 -31.29
CA LEU A 133 -1.98 2.09 -30.59
C LEU A 133 -2.06 3.41 -29.82
N THR A 134 -2.55 4.47 -30.44
CA THR A 134 -2.76 5.79 -29.81
C THR A 134 -3.67 5.65 -28.58
N ARG A 135 -4.80 4.97 -28.75
CA ARG A 135 -5.76 4.73 -27.67
C ARG A 135 -5.13 3.92 -26.53
N GLU A 136 -4.55 2.76 -26.80
CA GLU A 136 -3.98 1.89 -25.77
C GLU A 136 -2.79 2.55 -25.06
N LYS A 137 -1.96 3.32 -25.78
CA LYS A 137 -0.86 4.07 -25.17
C LYS A 137 -1.34 5.11 -24.17
N GLY A 138 -2.40 5.85 -24.52
CA GLY A 138 -3.05 6.79 -23.60
C GLY A 138 -3.59 6.12 -22.33
N ASP A 139 -4.15 4.92 -22.45
CA ASP A 139 -4.61 4.14 -21.27
C ASP A 139 -3.46 3.66 -20.40
N VAL A 140 -2.38 3.14 -21.01
CA VAL A 140 -1.18 2.70 -20.30
C VAL A 140 -0.58 3.86 -19.52
N LEU A 141 -0.33 4.99 -20.19
CA LEU A 141 0.26 6.17 -19.56
C LEU A 141 -0.64 6.73 -18.45
N GLY A 142 -1.95 6.81 -18.70
CA GLY A 142 -2.91 7.32 -17.73
C GLY A 142 -2.97 6.48 -16.46
N ARG A 143 -3.03 5.14 -16.60
CA ARG A 143 -3.02 4.21 -15.47
C ARG A 143 -1.69 4.21 -14.73
N ALA A 144 -0.57 4.33 -15.44
CA ALA A 144 0.75 4.45 -14.83
C ALA A 144 0.86 5.72 -13.98
N ARG A 145 0.39 6.87 -14.48
CA ARG A 145 0.33 8.13 -13.72
C ARG A 145 -0.61 8.07 -12.53
N GLN A 146 -1.77 7.42 -12.69
CA GLN A 146 -2.70 7.19 -11.57
C GLN A 146 -2.05 6.33 -10.48
N HIS A 147 -1.35 5.25 -10.86
CA HIS A 147 -0.59 4.42 -9.94
C HIS A 147 0.51 5.22 -9.24
N GLN A 148 1.30 5.99 -9.99
CA GLN A 148 2.35 6.85 -9.45
C GLN A 148 1.79 7.83 -8.41
N ALA A 149 0.74 8.57 -8.76
CA ALA A 149 0.12 9.54 -7.84
C ALA A 149 -0.38 8.88 -6.55
N TYR A 150 -1.00 7.70 -6.64
CA TYR A 150 -1.47 6.97 -5.46
C TYR A 150 -0.31 6.40 -4.64
N ALA A 151 0.74 5.88 -5.28
CA ALA A 151 1.92 5.35 -4.62
C ALA A 151 2.72 6.46 -3.91
N ASP A 152 2.83 7.65 -4.50
CA ASP A 152 3.44 8.83 -3.89
C ASP A 152 2.66 9.26 -2.64
N LEU A 153 1.33 9.31 -2.75
CA LEU A 153 0.44 9.70 -1.64
C LEU A 153 0.45 8.70 -0.49
N CYS A 154 0.32 7.41 -0.78
CA CYS A 154 -0.02 6.39 0.22
C CYS A 154 1.09 5.37 0.51
N HIS A 155 2.09 5.27 -0.36
CA HIS A 155 3.15 4.26 -0.28
C HIS A 155 4.56 4.86 -0.36
N GLY A 156 4.70 6.17 -0.15
CA GLY A 156 6.00 6.86 -0.10
C GLY A 156 6.81 6.70 -1.38
N GLY A 157 6.15 6.69 -2.55
CA GLY A 157 6.79 6.58 -3.86
C GLY A 157 7.29 5.17 -4.22
N ARG A 158 6.85 4.13 -3.51
CA ARG A 158 7.18 2.75 -3.86
C ARG A 158 6.29 2.26 -4.99
N TYR A 159 6.80 2.35 -6.21
CA TYR A 159 6.11 1.92 -7.43
C TYR A 159 6.21 0.40 -7.62
N ARG A 160 5.14 -0.21 -8.16
CA ARG A 160 5.10 -1.65 -8.50
C ARG A 160 4.95 -1.89 -10.01
N THR A 161 5.11 -0.85 -10.80
CA THR A 161 5.06 -0.89 -12.27
C THR A 161 6.27 -0.16 -12.86
N ASP A 162 6.62 -0.50 -14.09
CA ASP A 162 7.70 0.16 -14.84
C ASP A 162 7.18 1.48 -15.45
N LEU A 163 7.36 2.57 -14.71
CA LEU A 163 6.91 3.90 -15.13
C LEU A 163 7.67 4.42 -16.35
N GLU A 164 8.94 4.04 -16.51
CA GLU A 164 9.75 4.46 -17.65
C GLU A 164 9.26 3.81 -18.94
N ARG A 165 9.02 2.50 -18.92
CA ARG A 165 8.41 1.77 -20.04
C ARG A 165 7.03 2.32 -20.39
N ALA A 166 6.19 2.61 -19.39
CA ALA A 166 4.88 3.20 -19.63
C ALA A 166 4.98 4.58 -20.29
N ALA A 167 5.97 5.40 -19.92
CA ALA A 167 6.18 6.75 -20.43
C ALA A 167 6.87 6.82 -21.81
N GLN A 168 7.58 5.77 -22.23
CA GLN A 168 8.29 5.76 -23.50
C GLN A 168 7.34 5.91 -24.69
N MET A 169 7.52 6.94 -25.51
CA MET A 169 6.72 7.16 -26.72
C MET A 169 7.46 6.66 -27.96
N PRO A 170 6.85 5.75 -28.75
CA PRO A 170 7.33 5.43 -30.09
C PRO A 170 7.43 6.67 -30.99
N ASP A 171 8.41 6.68 -31.89
CA ASP A 171 8.73 7.81 -32.76
C ASP A 171 7.82 7.94 -33.97
N TYR A 172 7.03 6.91 -34.29
CA TYR A 172 6.04 6.92 -35.37
C TYR A 172 4.76 7.68 -35.00
N PHE A 173 4.55 8.06 -33.74
CA PHE A 173 3.39 8.86 -33.36
C PHE A 173 3.55 10.31 -33.83
N ASP A 174 2.53 10.84 -34.50
CA ASP A 174 2.53 12.24 -34.91
C ASP A 174 2.08 13.18 -33.79
N ALA A 175 2.19 14.48 -34.02
CA ALA A 175 1.84 15.49 -33.01
C ALA A 175 0.37 15.45 -32.57
N GLY A 176 -0.54 15.02 -33.46
CA GLY A 176 -1.97 14.88 -33.13
C GLY A 176 -2.20 13.70 -32.21
N GLU A 177 -1.59 12.55 -32.51
CA GLU A 177 -1.69 11.35 -31.68
C GLU A 177 -1.03 11.54 -30.31
N LEU A 178 0.13 12.18 -30.25
CA LEU A 178 0.79 12.52 -28.98
C LEU A 178 -0.10 13.41 -28.10
N ALA A 179 -0.81 14.37 -28.70
CA ALA A 179 -1.75 15.22 -27.97
C ALA A 179 -2.96 14.41 -27.46
N GLU A 180 -3.48 13.47 -28.25
CA GLU A 180 -4.58 12.58 -27.84
C GLU A 180 -4.16 11.66 -26.69
N ILE A 181 -2.99 11.03 -26.80
CA ILE A 181 -2.38 10.19 -25.75
C ILE A 181 -2.28 10.99 -24.44
N GLU A 182 -1.75 12.21 -24.50
CA GLU A 182 -1.57 13.07 -23.33
C GLU A 182 -2.91 13.52 -22.71
N GLN A 183 -3.90 13.89 -23.53
CA GLN A 183 -5.23 14.23 -23.06
C GLN A 183 -5.90 13.05 -22.33
N ARG A 184 -5.80 11.85 -22.91
CA ARG A 184 -6.36 10.63 -22.34
C ARG A 184 -5.66 10.27 -21.03
N ALA A 185 -4.33 10.33 -21.02
CA ALA A 185 -3.53 10.05 -19.85
C ALA A 185 -3.82 11.03 -18.70
N SER A 186 -3.93 12.32 -19.01
CA SER A 186 -4.28 13.37 -18.05
C SER A 186 -5.66 13.15 -17.43
N THR A 187 -6.65 12.76 -18.24
CA THR A 187 -8.01 12.48 -17.75
C THR A 187 -8.02 11.31 -16.76
N ALA A 188 -7.31 10.23 -17.05
CA ALA A 188 -7.16 9.11 -16.13
C ALA A 188 -6.41 9.50 -14.86
N ALA A 189 -5.31 10.26 -14.97
CA ALA A 189 -4.53 10.71 -13.83
C ALA A 189 -5.34 11.61 -12.86
N GLN A 190 -6.22 12.46 -13.37
CA GLN A 190 -7.12 13.29 -12.55
C GLN A 190 -8.12 12.47 -11.71
N SER A 191 -8.36 11.21 -12.08
CA SER A 191 -9.21 10.29 -11.31
C SER A 191 -8.44 9.55 -10.21
N ALA A 192 -7.18 9.89 -9.95
CA ALA A 192 -6.41 9.33 -8.85
C ALA A 192 -7.10 9.66 -7.49
N PRO A 193 -7.24 8.67 -6.58
CA PRO A 193 -7.81 8.94 -5.26
C PRO A 193 -6.98 9.95 -4.47
N SER A 194 -7.66 10.79 -3.70
CA SER A 194 -7.04 11.76 -2.78
C SER A 194 -6.90 11.23 -1.34
N GLU A 195 -7.34 10.00 -1.08
CA GLU A 195 -7.32 9.38 0.25
C GLU A 195 -6.75 7.97 0.19
N CYS A 196 -6.05 7.57 1.25
CA CYS A 196 -5.48 6.25 1.40
C CYS A 196 -6.46 5.31 2.10
N SER A 197 -6.69 4.14 1.52
CA SER A 197 -7.44 3.07 2.18
C SER A 197 -6.94 1.70 1.76
N THR A 198 -7.14 0.68 2.60
CA THR A 198 -6.73 -0.70 2.30
C THR A 198 -7.39 -1.21 1.01
N ALA A 199 -8.68 -0.91 0.80
CA ALA A 199 -9.40 -1.29 -0.42
C ALA A 199 -8.76 -0.67 -1.67
N ARG A 200 -8.42 0.64 -1.61
CA ARG A 200 -7.75 1.34 -2.71
C ARG A 200 -6.34 0.83 -2.94
N SER A 201 -5.57 0.54 -1.89
CA SER A 201 -4.23 -0.04 -2.03
C SER A 201 -4.28 -1.44 -2.66
N ASN A 202 -5.22 -2.30 -2.25
CA ASN A 202 -5.38 -3.62 -2.88
C ASN A 202 -5.74 -3.52 -4.37
N GLN A 203 -6.55 -2.52 -4.74
CA GLN A 203 -6.92 -2.27 -6.12
C GLN A 203 -5.73 -1.68 -6.92
N LEU A 204 -5.23 -0.50 -6.53
CA LEU A 204 -4.30 0.31 -7.31
C LEU A 204 -2.83 -0.13 -7.21
N MET A 205 -2.45 -0.81 -6.13
CA MET A 205 -1.12 -1.40 -5.97
C MET A 205 -1.11 -2.91 -6.27
N GLY A 206 -2.26 -3.51 -6.52
CA GLY A 206 -2.41 -4.94 -6.81
C GLY A 206 -3.00 -5.16 -8.20
N LYS A 207 -4.32 -5.35 -8.24
CA LYS A 207 -5.05 -5.70 -9.47
C LYS A 207 -4.75 -4.76 -10.64
N SER A 208 -4.74 -3.45 -10.41
CA SER A 208 -4.48 -2.46 -11.47
C SER A 208 -3.03 -2.52 -11.97
N VAL A 209 -2.08 -2.94 -11.14
CA VAL A 209 -0.68 -3.17 -11.56
C VAL A 209 -0.59 -4.37 -12.49
N ASP A 210 -1.24 -5.48 -12.15
CA ASP A 210 -1.32 -6.67 -13.02
C ASP A 210 -1.97 -6.31 -14.37
N GLU A 211 -3.09 -5.58 -14.35
CA GLU A 211 -3.75 -5.11 -15.57
C GLU A 211 -2.87 -4.17 -16.40
N LEU A 212 -2.12 -3.26 -15.74
CA LEU A 212 -1.22 -2.33 -16.41
C LEU A 212 -0.05 -3.07 -17.05
N ASN A 213 0.61 -3.97 -16.33
CA ASN A 213 1.71 -4.77 -16.87
C ASN A 213 1.24 -5.61 -18.06
N ARG A 214 0.04 -6.22 -17.96
CA ARG A 214 -0.57 -6.92 -19.09
C ARG A 214 -0.83 -6.01 -20.28
N LYS A 215 -1.36 -4.80 -20.05
CA LYS A 215 -1.59 -3.82 -21.12
C LYS A 215 -0.30 -3.37 -21.79
N MET A 216 0.80 -3.21 -21.04
CA MET A 216 2.10 -2.88 -21.61
C MET A 216 2.61 -4.00 -22.53
N ASP A 217 2.56 -5.26 -22.09
CA ASP A 217 2.98 -6.39 -22.94
C ASP A 217 2.08 -6.54 -24.18
N LEU A 218 0.78 -6.27 -24.04
CA LEU A 218 -0.16 -6.25 -25.18
C LEU A 218 0.17 -5.11 -26.15
N PHE A 219 0.49 -3.93 -25.63
CA PHE A 219 0.91 -2.79 -26.44
C PHE A 219 2.17 -3.12 -27.25
N ASP A 220 3.20 -3.68 -26.62
CA ASP A 220 4.45 -4.03 -27.30
C ASP A 220 4.23 -5.06 -28.43
N ARG A 221 3.34 -6.04 -28.23
CA ARG A 221 2.96 -6.98 -29.29
C ARG A 221 2.23 -6.29 -30.44
N LEU A 222 1.29 -5.40 -30.13
CA LEU A 222 0.55 -4.64 -31.13
C LEU A 222 1.47 -3.73 -31.95
N GLU A 223 2.43 -3.10 -31.29
CA GLU A 223 3.46 -2.26 -31.92
C GLU A 223 4.34 -3.11 -32.84
N ALA A 224 4.81 -4.27 -32.37
CA ALA A 224 5.61 -5.18 -33.20
C ALA A 224 4.85 -5.64 -34.45
N GLU A 225 3.54 -5.96 -34.34
CA GLU A 225 2.70 -6.29 -35.49
C GLU A 225 2.56 -5.12 -36.46
N TYR A 226 2.35 -3.90 -35.96
CA TYR A 226 2.24 -2.69 -36.78
C TYR A 226 3.54 -2.43 -37.56
N LEU A 227 4.69 -2.47 -36.88
CA LEU A 227 6.00 -2.27 -37.49
C LEU A 227 6.30 -3.32 -38.56
N ALA A 228 5.94 -4.58 -38.32
CA ALA A 228 6.05 -5.65 -39.32
C ALA A 228 5.08 -5.48 -40.50
N PHE A 229 3.96 -4.78 -40.31
CA PHE A 229 2.99 -4.51 -41.37
C PHE A 229 3.43 -3.38 -42.30
N ILE A 230 4.10 -2.34 -41.77
CA ILE A 230 4.52 -1.16 -42.54
C ILE A 230 5.94 -1.25 -43.11
N GLY A 231 6.75 -2.21 -42.64
CA GLY A 231 8.11 -2.49 -43.12
C GLY A 231 8.13 -3.46 -44.30
#